data_AF-A0A941GSB9-F1
#
_entry.id   AF-A0A941GSB9-F1
#
_cell.length_a   1.000
_cell.length_b   1.000
_cell.length_c   1.000
_cell.angle_alpha   90.00
_cell.angle_beta   90.00
_cell.angle_gamma   90.00
#
_symmetry.space_group_name_H-M   'P 1'
#
loop_
_entity.id
_entity.type
_entity.pdbx_description
1 polymer ?
#
loop_
_entity_poly.entity_id
_entity_poly.type
_entity_poly.pdbx_seq_one_letter_code
_entity_poly.pdbx_strand_id
1 'polypeptide(L)'
;MSKKKEVSKLSIEEREKELWEMEDEDIDYSDIPPLDEEFLKNAKRVEHLLLEAENIVYIEPSILNWFKNKAEDKEYQTLINDVLLTYIKTQQI
;
A
#
# COMPACT_ATOMS: atom_id res chain seq x y z
N MET A 1 -26.70 -22.25 14.71
CA MET A 1 -25.42 -22.61 15.36
C MET A 1 -24.37 -22.68 14.26
N SER A 2 -23.66 -21.59 13.97
CA SER A 2 -22.58 -21.60 12.98
C SER A 2 -21.39 -22.36 13.56
N LYS A 3 -21.04 -23.49 12.95
CA LYS A 3 -19.75 -24.13 13.20
C LYS A 3 -18.69 -23.23 12.58
N LYS A 4 -18.05 -22.38 13.38
CA LYS A 4 -16.79 -21.74 12.99
C LYS A 4 -15.81 -22.88 12.70
N LYS A 5 -15.52 -23.17 11.42
CA LYS A 5 -14.45 -24.11 11.06
C LYS A 5 -13.17 -23.54 11.66
N GLU A 6 -12.59 -24.24 12.63
CA GLU A 6 -11.25 -23.95 13.12
C GLU A 6 -10.33 -23.78 11.92
N VAL A 7 -9.51 -22.72 11.94
CA VAL A 7 -8.53 -22.43 10.87
C VAL A 7 -7.72 -23.70 10.64
N SER A 8 -7.97 -24.32 9.49
CA SER A 8 -7.51 -25.65 9.14
C SER A 8 -5.98 -25.74 9.19
N LYS A 9 -5.46 -26.84 9.74
CA LYS A 9 -4.02 -27.21 9.76
C LYS A 9 -3.45 -27.53 8.36
N LEU A 10 -4.00 -26.95 7.30
CA LEU A 10 -3.61 -27.18 5.91
C LEU A 10 -2.39 -26.33 5.56
N SER A 11 -1.52 -26.87 4.72
CA SER A 11 -0.48 -26.07 4.06
C SER A 11 -1.11 -25.04 3.12
N ILE A 12 -0.33 -24.01 2.74
CA ILE A 12 -0.83 -22.95 1.84
C ILE A 12 -1.29 -23.55 0.50
N GLU A 13 -0.51 -24.48 -0.06
CA GLU A 13 -0.80 -25.13 -1.36
C GLU A 13 -2.09 -25.95 -1.33
N GLU A 14 -2.32 -26.71 -0.25
CA GLU A 14 -3.55 -27.48 -0.07
C GLU A 14 -4.76 -26.57 0.08
N ARG A 15 -4.61 -25.43 0.76
CA ARG A 15 -5.68 -24.45 0.94
C ARG A 15 -6.03 -23.73 -0.35
N GLU A 16 -5.03 -23.40 -1.18
CA GLU A 16 -5.26 -22.84 -2.51
C GLU A 16 -6.04 -23.81 -3.40
N LYS A 17 -5.64 -25.09 -3.42
CA LYS A 17 -6.34 -26.10 -4.19
C LYS A 17 -7.81 -26.25 -3.75
N GLU A 18 -8.08 -26.30 -2.45
CA GLU A 18 -9.45 -26.36 -1.93
C GLU A 18 -10.29 -25.16 -2.35
N LEU A 19 -9.73 -23.94 -2.34
CA LEU A 19 -10.43 -22.73 -2.78
C LEU A 19 -10.71 -22.72 -4.29
N TRP A 20 -9.81 -23.28 -5.11
CA TRP A 20 -10.00 -23.36 -6.57
C TRP A 20 -11.03 -24.40 -7.00
N GLU A 21 -11.21 -25.46 -6.20
CA GLU A 21 -12.17 -26.54 -6.47
C GLU A 21 -13.55 -26.29 -5.79
N MET A 22 -13.68 -25.23 -5.00
CA MET A 22 -14.92 -24.85 -4.31
C MET A 22 -15.93 -24.26 -5.28
N GLU A 23 -17.17 -24.73 -5.23
CA GLU A 23 -18.30 -24.16 -5.99
C GLU A 23 -18.83 -22.90 -5.29
N ASP A 24 -19.43 -21.99 -6.05
CA ASP A 24 -19.90 -20.69 -5.55
C ASP A 24 -20.92 -20.82 -4.40
N GLU A 25 -21.79 -21.84 -4.43
CA GLU A 25 -22.80 -22.08 -3.39
C GLU A 25 -22.21 -22.50 -2.03
N ASP A 26 -20.99 -23.02 -2.02
CA ASP A 26 -20.29 -23.45 -0.80
C ASP A 26 -19.51 -22.30 -0.14
N ILE A 27 -19.45 -21.12 -0.78
CA ILE A 27 -18.80 -19.92 -0.24
C ILE A 27 -19.64 -19.37 0.93
N ASP A 28 -19.02 -19.28 2.12
CA ASP A 28 -19.65 -18.72 3.32
C ASP A 28 -19.54 -17.20 3.33
N TYR A 29 -20.67 -16.51 3.14
CA TYR A 29 -20.79 -15.05 3.23
C TYR A 29 -21.29 -14.56 4.59
N SER A 30 -21.38 -15.43 5.61
CA SER A 30 -22.00 -15.07 6.90
C SER A 30 -21.25 -13.99 7.70
N ASP A 31 -20.00 -13.71 7.35
CA ASP A 31 -19.17 -12.66 7.94
C ASP A 31 -19.25 -11.32 7.19
N ILE A 32 -19.78 -11.30 5.96
CA ILE A 32 -19.91 -10.10 5.14
C ILE A 32 -21.35 -9.57 5.30
N PRO A 33 -21.54 -8.41 5.95
CA PRO A 33 -22.87 -7.83 6.07
C PRO A 33 -23.43 -7.38 4.70
N PRO A 34 -24.75 -7.40 4.50
CA PRO A 34 -25.37 -6.92 3.27
C PRO A 34 -25.15 -5.42 3.08
N LEU A 35 -25.00 -5.00 1.83
CA LEU A 35 -24.78 -3.60 1.45
C LEU A 35 -26.13 -2.88 1.27
N ASP A 36 -26.81 -2.57 2.38
CA ASP A 36 -28.14 -1.96 2.38
C ASP A 36 -28.13 -0.43 2.60
N GLU A 37 -29.32 0.18 2.58
CA GLU A 37 -29.48 1.63 2.78
C GLU A 37 -28.99 2.10 4.16
N GLU A 38 -29.10 1.26 5.20
CA GLU A 38 -28.61 1.58 6.55
C GLU A 38 -27.09 1.61 6.61
N PHE A 39 -26.41 0.68 5.92
CA PHE A 39 -24.96 0.68 5.75
C PHE A 39 -24.50 1.95 5.04
N LEU A 40 -25.15 2.29 3.92
CA LEU A 40 -24.78 3.45 3.11
C LEU A 40 -25.07 4.79 3.80
N LYS A 41 -26.05 4.85 4.71
CA LYS A 41 -26.39 6.07 5.47
C LYS A 41 -25.20 6.63 6.27
N ASN A 42 -24.32 5.75 6.75
CA ASN A 42 -23.13 6.14 7.53
C ASN A 42 -21.85 6.13 6.69
N ALA A 43 -21.92 5.75 5.41
CA ALA A 43 -20.76 5.72 4.54
C ALA A 43 -20.22 7.14 4.34
N LYS A 44 -18.92 7.31 4.60
CA LYS A 44 -18.22 8.58 4.39
C LYS A 44 -17.39 8.47 3.12
N ARG A 45 -17.53 9.45 2.23
CA ARG A 45 -16.62 9.61 1.11
C ARG A 45 -15.24 9.96 1.68
N VAL A 46 -14.28 9.06 1.48
CA VAL A 46 -12.87 9.36 1.72
C VAL A 46 -12.35 10.05 0.48
N GLU A 47 -12.23 11.37 0.54
CA GLU A 47 -11.40 12.07 -0.42
C GLU A 47 -9.96 11.85 0.01
N HIS A 48 -9.20 11.11 -0.78
CA HIS A 48 -7.76 11.19 -0.72
C HIS A 48 -7.44 12.64 -1.11
N LEU A 49 -7.22 13.50 -0.11
CA LEU A 49 -6.62 14.79 -0.34
C LEU A 49 -5.33 14.48 -1.09
N LEU A 50 -5.31 14.79 -2.39
CA LEU A 50 -4.06 14.97 -3.11
C LEU A 50 -3.38 16.07 -2.30
N LEU A 51 -2.49 15.67 -1.39
CA LEU A 51 -1.63 16.61 -0.67
C LEU A 51 -1.14 17.57 -1.74
N GLU A 52 -1.56 18.83 -1.62
CA GLU A 52 -1.16 19.87 -2.55
C GLU A 52 0.36 19.72 -2.68
N ALA A 53 0.78 19.44 -3.91
CA ALA A 53 2.10 18.94 -4.27
C ALA A 53 3.17 20.04 -4.12
N GLU A 54 3.12 20.84 -3.06
CA GLU A 54 3.99 21.98 -2.81
C GLU A 54 5.48 21.59 -2.81
N ASN A 55 5.78 20.30 -2.61
CA ASN A 55 7.14 19.77 -2.50
C ASN A 55 7.53 18.79 -3.63
N ILE A 56 6.84 18.80 -4.79
CA ILE A 56 7.25 17.95 -5.93
C ILE A 56 8.33 18.67 -6.76
N VAL A 57 9.53 18.11 -6.74
CA VAL A 57 10.64 18.52 -7.62
C VAL A 57 10.82 17.47 -8.71
N TYR A 58 10.88 17.89 -9.96
CA TYR A 58 11.26 17.00 -11.05
C TYR A 58 12.76 16.69 -10.96
N ILE A 59 13.09 15.40 -10.84
CA ILE A 59 14.45 14.88 -10.89
C ILE A 59 14.59 14.06 -12.16
N GLU A 60 15.66 14.30 -12.93
CA GLU A 60 15.94 13.54 -14.15
C GLU A 60 16.11 12.04 -13.81
N PRO A 61 15.53 11.12 -14.59
CA PRO A 61 15.50 9.69 -14.27
C PRO A 61 16.88 9.05 -14.01
N SER A 62 17.92 9.43 -14.77
CA SER A 62 19.27 8.89 -14.58
C SER A 62 19.87 9.31 -13.23
N ILE A 63 19.63 10.56 -12.80
CA ILE A 63 20.03 11.06 -11.48
C ILE A 63 19.30 10.29 -10.38
N LEU A 64 17.99 10.14 -10.50
CA LEU A 64 17.19 9.40 -9.52
C LEU A 64 17.66 7.95 -9.38
N ASN A 65 17.93 7.29 -10.51
CA ASN A 65 18.42 5.92 -10.52
C ASN A 65 19.80 5.80 -9.86
N TRP A 66 20.68 6.78 -10.08
CA TRP A 66 21.98 6.83 -9.43
C TRP A 66 21.84 6.89 -7.90
N PHE A 67 20.99 7.77 -7.37
CA PHE A 67 20.76 7.87 -5.92
C PHE A 67 20.12 6.61 -5.33
N LYS A 68 19.18 5.98 -6.04
CA LYS A 68 18.57 4.70 -5.62
C LYS A 68 19.60 3.58 -5.51
N ASN A 69 20.53 3.50 -6.45
CA ASN A 69 21.59 2.48 -6.42
C ASN A 69 22.68 2.79 -5.39
N LYS A 70 22.85 4.07 -5.01
CA LYS A 70 23.85 4.52 -4.04
C LYS A 70 23.36 4.47 -2.59
N ALA A 71 22.05 4.45 -2.39
CA ALA A 71 21.39 4.32 -1.10
C ALA A 71 21.60 2.91 -0.53
N GLU A 72 22.61 2.75 0.33
CA GLU A 72 22.84 1.51 1.09
C GLU A 72 21.99 1.51 2.38
N ASP A 73 22.27 2.43 3.31
CA ASP A 73 21.60 2.48 4.63
C ASP A 73 20.60 3.65 4.79
N LYS A 74 20.68 4.65 3.92
CA LYS A 74 19.82 5.85 3.95
C LYS A 74 18.82 5.82 2.80
N GLU A 75 17.62 6.33 3.02
CA GLU A 75 16.66 6.56 1.94
C GLU A 75 17.26 7.49 0.87
N TYR A 76 17.07 7.16 -0.41
CA TYR A 76 17.62 7.92 -1.53
C TYR A 76 17.13 9.37 -1.54
N GLN A 77 15.93 9.63 -1.02
CA GLN A 77 15.34 10.96 -0.86
C GLN A 77 16.17 11.82 0.11
N THR A 78 16.61 11.25 1.23
CA THR A 78 17.45 11.95 2.21
C THR A 78 18.80 12.32 1.60
N LEU A 79 19.41 11.41 0.83
CA LEU A 79 20.66 11.67 0.14
C LEU A 79 20.54 12.79 -0.90
N ILE A 80 19.46 12.79 -1.69
CA ILE A 80 19.17 13.86 -2.65
C ILE A 80 19.07 15.20 -1.91
N ASN A 81 18.32 15.25 -0.80
CA ASN A 81 18.14 16.46 -0.02
C ASN A 81 19.46 16.97 0.61
N ASP A 82 20.29 16.08 1.16
CA ASP A 82 21.60 16.44 1.75
C ASP A 82 22.52 17.08 0.70
N VAL A 83 22.53 16.56 -0.53
CA VAL A 83 23.31 17.11 -1.64
C VAL A 83 22.79 18.50 -2.04
N LEU A 84 21.47 18.67 -2.19
CA LEU A 84 20.87 19.95 -2.53
C LEU A 84 21.15 21.00 -1.45
N LEU A 85 21.02 20.65 -0.16
CA LEU A 85 21.34 21.54 0.96
C LEU A 85 22.81 21.95 0.96
N THR A 86 23.71 21.01 0.67
CA THR A 86 25.15 21.31 0.59
C THR A 86 25.45 22.31 -0.53
N TYR A 87 24.88 22.09 -1.72
CA TYR A 87 25.03 23.00 -2.84
C TYR A 87 24.52 24.42 -2.49
N ILE A 88 23.33 24.53 -1.89
CA ILE A 88 22.77 25.83 -1.48
C ILE A 88 23.72 26.55 -0.51
N LYS A 89 24.25 25.85 0.51
CA LYS A 89 25.18 26.44 1.48
C LYS A 89 26.44 27.00 0.83
N THR A 90 26.98 26.29 -0.17
CA THR A 90 28.18 26.76 -0.89
C THR A 90 27.94 28.02 -1.73
N GLN A 91 26.71 28.28 -2.17
CA GLN A 91 26.34 29.44 -2.97
C GLN A 91 25.97 30.67 -2.12
N GLN A 92 25.81 30.50 -0.80
CA GLN A 92 25.47 31.56 0.16
C GLN A 92 26.71 32.18 0.83
N ILE A 93 27.90 31.89 0.31
CA ILE A 93 29.19 32.50 0.69
C ILE A 93 29.50 33.63 -0.30
#